data_AF-A0A8T5NYS3-F1
#
_entry.id   AF-A0A8T5NYS3-F1
#
_cell.length_a   1.000
_cell.length_b   1.000
_cell.length_c   1.000
_cell.angle_alpha   90.00
_cell.angle_beta   90.00
_cell.angle_gamma   90.00
#
_symmetry.space_group_name_H-M   'P 1'
#
loop_
_entity.id
_entity.type
_entity.pdbx_description
1 polymer ?
#
loop_
_entity_poly.entity_id
_entity_poly.type
_entity_poly.pdbx_seq_one_letter_code
_entity_poly.pdbx_strand_id
1 'polypeptide(L)'
;LSNLAKRIPKEGKLLSQFMKTEIDNVNIRILLRLKSAGVESPEIVRHLNLEGHKLSKKMLVDLANSQDLVTLIERLEKSPYSNVLSRGIKKYRETGTLAVMETELSKNLLAQADLFLHQHPISIGPIIGFSIAKEAEVRNLRMIAQARHRGLPESFMEEMLAI
;
A
#
# COMPACT_ATOMS: atom_id res chain seq x y z
N LEU A 1 2.70 19.01 5.33
CA LEU A 1 3.82 18.15 5.78
C LEU A 1 5.18 18.87 5.80
N SER A 2 5.48 19.79 4.86
CA SER A 2 6.78 20.46 4.76
C SER A 2 7.20 21.28 5.99
N ASN A 3 6.25 21.92 6.69
CA ASN A 3 6.54 22.74 7.87
C ASN A 3 6.81 21.92 9.15
N LEU A 4 6.28 20.70 9.27
CA LEU A 4 6.51 19.84 10.43
C LEU A 4 7.90 19.17 10.36
N ALA A 5 8.27 18.67 9.17
CA ALA A 5 9.57 18.06 8.92
C ALA A 5 10.76 19.03 9.13
N LYS A 6 10.55 20.33 8.92
CA LYS A 6 11.56 21.37 9.16
C LYS A 6 11.84 21.66 10.63
N ARG A 7 10.89 21.38 11.53
CA ARG A 7 11.00 21.71 12.97
C ARG A 7 11.72 20.63 13.78
N ILE A 8 11.83 19.41 13.25
CA ILE A 8 12.51 18.27 13.89
C ILE A 8 13.33 17.53 12.81
N PRO A 9 14.63 17.82 12.62
CA PRO A 9 15.32 17.53 11.36
C PRO A 9 15.50 16.06 11.00
N LYS A 10 15.77 15.17 11.96
CA LYS A 10 15.99 13.73 11.70
C LYS A 10 14.69 12.95 11.74
N GLU A 11 13.95 13.09 12.83
CA GLU A 11 12.69 12.38 13.10
C GLU A 11 11.59 12.84 12.13
N GLY A 12 11.53 14.13 11.82
CA GLY A 12 10.61 14.70 10.84
C GLY A 12 10.91 14.26 9.40
N LYS A 13 12.19 13.99 9.07
CA LYS A 13 12.56 13.46 7.75
C LYS A 13 12.14 12.00 7.59
N LEU A 14 12.36 11.17 8.60
CA LEU A 14 11.93 9.77 8.60
C LEU A 14 10.40 9.66 8.53
N LEU A 15 9.69 10.43 9.35
CA LEU A 15 8.22 10.48 9.30
C LEU A 15 7.72 10.95 7.93
N SER A 16 8.32 12.00 7.35
CA SER A 16 7.97 12.48 6.02
C SER A 16 8.16 11.38 4.97
N GLN A 17 9.27 10.65 5.02
CA GLN A 17 9.54 9.54 4.10
C GLN A 17 8.53 8.39 4.26
N PHE A 18 8.16 8.06 5.49
CA PHE A 18 7.11 7.08 5.78
C PHE A 18 5.77 7.50 5.19
N MET A 19 5.32 8.73 5.45
CA MET A 19 4.06 9.27 4.92
C MET A 19 4.03 9.26 3.39
N LYS A 20 5.15 9.62 2.76
CA LYS A 20 5.28 9.57 1.29
C LYS A 20 5.26 8.14 0.73
N THR A 21 5.78 7.17 1.49
CA THR A 21 5.71 5.76 1.12
C THR A 21 4.27 5.25 1.25
N GLU A 22 3.51 5.70 2.25
CA GLU A 22 2.09 5.36 2.32
C GLU A 22 1.27 6.03 1.22
N ILE A 23 1.61 7.25 0.81
CA ILE A 23 1.03 7.89 -0.38
C ILE A 23 1.24 7.01 -1.62
N ASP A 24 2.46 6.49 -1.84
CA ASP A 24 2.71 5.56 -2.94
C ASP A 24 1.84 4.30 -2.85
N ASN A 25 1.76 3.67 -1.66
CA ASN A 25 0.94 2.46 -1.45
C ASN A 25 -0.54 2.73 -1.79
N VAL A 26 -1.08 3.86 -1.31
CA VAL A 26 -2.46 4.28 -1.59
C VAL A 26 -2.66 4.50 -3.09
N ASN A 27 -1.73 5.18 -3.75
CA ASN A 27 -1.80 5.39 -5.21
C ASN A 27 -1.78 4.06 -5.97
N ILE A 28 -0.95 3.09 -5.58
CA ILE A 28 -0.93 1.76 -6.22
C ILE A 28 -2.30 1.08 -6.05
N ARG A 29 -2.90 1.11 -4.85
CA ARG A 29 -4.25 0.55 -4.63
C ARG A 29 -5.30 1.23 -5.50
N ILE A 30 -5.27 2.56 -5.61
CA ILE A 30 -6.17 3.33 -6.46
C ILE A 30 -6.01 2.93 -7.93
N LEU A 31 -4.77 2.89 -8.43
CA LEU A 31 -4.46 2.46 -9.80
C LEU A 31 -5.03 1.08 -10.10
N LEU A 32 -4.75 0.10 -9.24
CA LEU A 32 -5.21 -1.28 -9.41
C LEU A 32 -6.74 -1.38 -9.41
N ARG A 33 -7.41 -0.76 -8.44
CA ARG A 33 -8.88 -0.81 -8.29
C ARG A 33 -9.60 -0.11 -9.44
N LEU A 34 -9.20 1.12 -9.77
CA LEU A 34 -9.87 1.90 -10.80
C LEU A 34 -9.61 1.33 -12.20
N LYS A 35 -8.39 0.83 -12.48
CA LYS A 35 -8.11 0.16 -13.75
C LYS A 35 -8.87 -1.16 -13.87
N SER A 36 -8.99 -1.93 -12.79
CA SER A 36 -9.83 -3.14 -12.75
C SER A 36 -11.32 -2.84 -12.96
N ALA A 37 -11.78 -1.65 -12.60
CA ALA A 37 -13.16 -1.19 -12.80
C ALA A 37 -13.39 -0.52 -14.16
N GLY A 38 -12.39 -0.48 -15.05
CA GLY A 38 -12.50 0.12 -16.39
C GLY A 38 -12.58 1.65 -16.37
N VAL A 39 -12.08 2.32 -15.32
CA VAL A 39 -12.08 3.78 -15.25
C VAL A 39 -11.00 4.35 -16.16
N GLU A 40 -11.36 5.40 -16.89
CA GLU A 40 -10.48 6.08 -17.84
C GLU A 40 -9.33 6.82 -17.14
N SER A 41 -8.17 6.83 -17.79
CA SER A 41 -6.91 7.37 -17.23
C SER A 41 -7.01 8.82 -16.72
N PRO A 42 -7.68 9.77 -17.42
CA PRO A 42 -7.84 11.13 -16.89
C PRO A 42 -8.57 11.19 -15.55
N GLU A 43 -9.54 10.31 -15.33
CA GLU A 43 -10.27 10.23 -14.05
C GLU A 43 -9.41 9.58 -12.96
N ILE A 44 -8.66 8.53 -13.30
CA ILE A 44 -7.72 7.91 -12.36
C ILE A 44 -6.72 8.93 -11.82
N VAL A 45 -6.13 9.76 -12.70
CA VAL A 45 -5.12 10.76 -12.33
C VAL A 45 -5.67 11.78 -11.31
N ARG A 46 -6.95 12.12 -11.36
CA ARG A 46 -7.58 13.04 -10.38
C ARG A 46 -7.60 12.50 -8.96
N HIS A 47 -7.52 11.18 -8.80
CA HIS A 47 -7.53 10.50 -7.51
C HIS A 47 -6.14 10.23 -6.95
N LEU A 48 -5.07 10.48 -7.72
CA LEU A 48 -3.70 10.22 -7.29
C LEU A 48 -3.11 11.41 -6.54
N ASN A 49 -2.39 11.11 -5.46
CA ASN A 49 -1.57 12.09 -4.76
C ASN A 49 -0.15 12.07 -5.33
N LEU A 50 0.27 13.17 -5.95
CA LEU A 50 1.53 13.26 -6.69
C LEU A 50 2.75 13.59 -5.81
N GLU A 51 2.58 13.67 -4.50
CA GLU A 51 3.62 13.96 -3.50
C GLU A 51 4.20 12.69 -2.84
N GLY A 52 4.24 11.58 -3.59
CA GLY A 52 4.77 10.28 -3.16
C GLY A 52 6.27 10.23 -2.90
N HIS A 53 6.80 9.02 -2.67
CA HIS A 53 8.21 8.79 -2.35
C HIS A 53 9.00 8.31 -3.57
N LYS A 54 8.82 7.04 -3.94
CA LYS A 54 9.55 6.38 -5.03
C LYS A 54 8.81 6.50 -6.36
N LEU A 55 7.50 6.71 -6.33
CA LEU A 55 6.70 6.91 -7.54
C LEU A 55 6.68 8.40 -7.89
N SER A 56 7.45 8.78 -8.90
CA SER A 56 7.42 10.16 -9.42
C SER A 56 6.06 10.50 -10.03
N LYS A 57 5.71 11.78 -10.07
CA LYS A 57 4.51 12.28 -10.76
C LYS A 57 4.39 11.74 -12.19
N LYS A 58 5.50 11.76 -12.94
CA LYS A 58 5.55 11.24 -14.31
C LYS A 58 5.22 9.74 -14.33
N MET A 59 5.86 8.96 -13.47
CA MET A 59 5.61 7.52 -13.37
C MET A 59 4.16 7.21 -12.98
N LEU A 60 3.55 7.96 -12.05
CA LEU A 60 2.14 7.79 -11.67
C LEU A 60 1.19 8.04 -12.84
N VAL A 61 1.42 9.10 -13.60
CA VAL A 61 0.64 9.40 -14.81
C VAL A 61 0.85 8.30 -15.87
N ASP A 62 2.08 7.86 -16.07
CA ASP A 62 2.40 6.78 -17.01
C ASP A 62 1.75 5.44 -16.59
N LEU A 63 1.68 5.14 -15.29
CA LEU A 63 0.97 3.98 -14.77
C LEU A 63 -0.54 4.10 -14.99
N ALA A 64 -1.13 5.27 -14.72
CA ALA A 64 -2.55 5.52 -14.94
C ALA A 64 -2.95 5.34 -16.42
N ASN A 65 -2.06 5.75 -17.33
CA ASN A 65 -2.22 5.62 -18.79
C ASN A 65 -2.02 4.20 -19.33
N SER A 66 -1.84 3.19 -18.48
CA SER A 66 -1.83 1.79 -18.91
C SER A 66 -3.16 1.42 -19.58
N GLN A 67 -3.08 0.67 -20.68
CA GLN A 67 -4.26 0.30 -21.48
C GLN A 67 -5.25 -0.53 -20.67
N ASP A 68 -4.74 -1.48 -19.89
CA ASP A 68 -5.52 -2.39 -19.07
C ASP A 68 -4.80 -2.73 -17.76
N LEU A 69 -5.45 -3.54 -16.92
CA LEU A 69 -4.91 -3.99 -15.65
C LEU A 69 -3.64 -4.86 -15.82
N VAL A 70 -3.57 -5.65 -16.90
CA VAL A 70 -2.41 -6.53 -17.16
C VAL A 70 -1.17 -5.68 -17.43
N THR A 71 -1.29 -4.70 -18.33
CA THR A 71 -0.24 -3.74 -18.67
C THR A 71 0.19 -2.93 -17.45
N LEU A 72 -0.77 -2.52 -16.60
CA LEU A 72 -0.47 -1.83 -15.34
C LEU A 72 0.39 -2.70 -14.43
N ILE A 73 0.02 -3.97 -14.26
CA ILE A 73 0.75 -4.92 -13.41
C ILE A 73 2.17 -5.16 -13.94
N GLU A 74 2.35 -5.33 -15.25
CA GLU A 74 3.68 -5.47 -15.87
C GLU A 74 4.57 -4.24 -15.64
N ARG A 75 3.98 -3.04 -15.68
CA ARG A 75 4.72 -1.81 -15.36
C ARG A 75 5.07 -1.72 -13.88
N LEU A 76 4.16 -2.14 -13.00
CA LEU A 76 4.42 -2.21 -11.55
C LEU A 76 5.52 -3.22 -11.22
N GLU A 77 5.62 -4.33 -11.94
CA GLU A 77 6.69 -5.33 -11.81
C GLU A 77 8.07 -4.77 -12.15
N LYS A 78 8.14 -3.70 -12.94
CA LYS A 78 9.38 -2.96 -13.28
C LYS A 78 9.59 -1.70 -12.44
N SER A 79 8.67 -1.42 -11.51
CA SER A 79 8.71 -0.23 -10.66
C SER A 79 9.56 -0.45 -9.40
N PRO A 80 9.86 0.61 -8.63
CA PRO A 80 10.50 0.48 -7.32
C PRO A 80 9.74 -0.36 -6.28
N TYR A 81 8.49 -0.75 -6.57
CA TYR A 81 7.64 -1.61 -5.73
C TYR A 81 7.60 -3.08 -6.20
N SER A 82 8.42 -3.46 -7.19
CA SER A 82 8.48 -4.81 -7.74
C SER A 82 8.64 -5.89 -6.65
N ASN A 83 9.59 -5.71 -5.73
CA ASN A 83 9.84 -6.66 -4.65
C ASN A 83 8.62 -6.83 -3.73
N VAL A 84 7.98 -5.72 -3.36
CA VAL A 84 6.79 -5.71 -2.51
C VAL A 84 5.61 -6.40 -3.19
N LEU A 85 5.45 -6.19 -4.51
CA LEU A 85 4.31 -6.70 -5.26
C LEU A 85 4.53 -8.11 -5.82
N SER A 86 5.77 -8.61 -5.86
CA SER A 86 6.16 -9.87 -6.53
C SER A 86 5.25 -11.06 -6.20
N ARG A 87 5.02 -11.34 -4.91
CA ARG A 87 4.12 -12.40 -4.45
C ARG A 87 2.68 -12.15 -4.89
N GLY A 88 2.19 -10.92 -4.73
CA GLY A 88 0.83 -10.55 -5.13
C GLY A 88 0.61 -10.65 -6.63
N ILE A 89 1.60 -10.32 -7.46
CA ILE A 89 1.57 -10.47 -8.92
C ILE A 89 1.50 -11.94 -9.32
N LYS A 90 2.33 -12.79 -8.69
CA LYS A 90 2.27 -14.24 -8.92
C LYS A 90 0.88 -14.79 -8.58
N LYS A 91 0.33 -14.42 -7.42
CA LYS A 91 -1.00 -14.87 -7.00
C LYS A 91 -2.13 -14.35 -7.88
N TYR A 92 -2.04 -13.11 -8.35
CA TYR A 92 -2.98 -12.57 -9.32
C TYR A 92 -3.00 -13.38 -10.62
N ARG A 93 -1.83 -13.80 -11.14
CA ARG A 93 -1.76 -14.64 -12.35
C ARG A 93 -2.41 -16.02 -12.14
N GLU A 94 -2.38 -16.57 -10.93
CA GLU A 94 -2.98 -17.85 -10.58
C GLU A 94 -4.51 -17.78 -10.36
N THR A 95 -5.00 -16.66 -9.81
CA THR A 95 -6.34 -16.58 -9.21
C THR A 95 -7.24 -15.47 -9.78
N GLY A 96 -6.66 -14.52 -10.50
CA GLY A 96 -7.32 -13.30 -10.97
C GLY A 96 -7.64 -12.28 -9.87
N THR A 97 -7.28 -12.53 -8.60
CA THR A 97 -7.59 -11.61 -7.49
C THR A 97 -6.46 -10.66 -7.15
N LEU A 98 -6.81 -9.40 -6.89
CA LEU A 98 -5.89 -8.35 -6.42
C LEU A 98 -5.68 -8.38 -4.90
N ALA A 99 -6.44 -9.18 -4.17
CA ALA A 99 -6.48 -9.17 -2.70
C ALA A 99 -5.12 -9.43 -2.04
N VAL A 100 -4.34 -10.39 -2.59
CA VAL A 100 -2.99 -10.68 -2.07
C VAL A 100 -2.07 -9.48 -2.29
N MET A 101 -2.17 -8.82 -3.43
CA MET A 101 -1.37 -7.63 -3.74
C MET A 101 -1.64 -6.48 -2.76
N GLU A 102 -2.92 -6.25 -2.41
CA GLU A 102 -3.29 -5.27 -1.37
C GLU A 102 -2.75 -5.65 0.01
N THR A 103 -2.74 -6.95 0.32
CA THR A 103 -2.21 -7.50 1.58
C THR A 103 -0.70 -7.28 1.67
N GLU A 104 0.06 -7.56 0.60
CA GLU A 104 1.51 -7.36 0.58
C GLU A 104 1.90 -5.87 0.72
N LEU A 105 1.15 -4.94 0.10
CA LEU A 105 1.33 -3.51 0.35
C LEU A 105 1.11 -3.14 1.83
N SER A 106 0.17 -3.80 2.50
CA SER A 106 -0.14 -3.57 3.91
C SER A 106 0.95 -4.12 4.83
N LYS A 107 1.46 -5.32 4.55
CA LYS A 107 2.59 -5.93 5.26
C LYS A 107 3.85 -5.07 5.15
N ASN A 108 4.13 -4.55 3.96
CA ASN A 108 5.27 -3.65 3.75
C ASN A 108 5.16 -2.34 4.56
N LEU A 109 3.95 -1.81 4.76
CA LEU A 109 3.73 -0.65 5.61
C LEU A 109 3.91 -0.99 7.09
N LEU A 110 3.38 -2.13 7.54
CA LEU A 110 3.53 -2.61 8.93
C LEU A 110 5.00 -2.85 9.29
N ALA A 111 5.76 -3.50 8.40
CA ALA A 111 7.19 -3.71 8.60
C ALA A 111 7.96 -2.39 8.76
N GLN A 112 7.57 -1.34 8.03
CA GLN A 112 8.17 -0.01 8.22
C GLN A 112 7.71 0.67 9.51
N ALA A 113 6.43 0.51 9.89
CA ALA A 113 5.88 1.04 11.13
C ALA A 113 6.53 0.41 12.37
N ASP A 114 6.85 -0.89 12.32
CA ASP A 114 7.53 -1.61 13.39
C ASP A 114 8.92 -1.04 13.71
N LEU A 115 9.66 -0.59 12.68
CA LEU A 115 10.93 0.10 12.87
C LEU A 115 10.76 1.42 13.64
N PHE A 116 9.65 2.14 13.45
CA PHE A 116 9.36 3.37 14.21
C PHE A 116 9.03 3.11 15.68
N LEU A 117 8.46 1.95 16.00
CA LEU A 117 8.19 1.54 17.38
C LEU A 117 9.50 1.30 18.14
N HIS A 118 10.47 0.66 17.50
CA HIS A 118 11.69 0.17 18.17
C HIS A 118 12.87 1.15 18.12
N GLN A 119 13.04 1.91 17.03
CA GLN A 119 14.24 2.76 16.86
C GLN A 119 14.07 4.17 17.46
N HIS A 120 12.84 4.64 17.68
CA HIS A 120 12.57 6.00 18.15
C HIS A 120 11.51 6.08 19.26
N PRO A 121 11.71 5.39 20.41
CA PRO A 121 10.68 5.23 21.44
C PRO A 121 10.27 6.53 22.16
N ILE A 122 11.08 7.60 22.11
CA ILE A 122 10.78 8.91 22.73
C ILE A 122 10.29 9.93 21.67
N SER A 123 9.94 9.48 20.46
CA SER A 123 9.46 10.34 19.37
C SER A 123 7.95 10.18 19.12
N ILE A 124 7.43 10.75 18.03
CA ILE A 124 6.07 10.46 17.53
C ILE A 124 5.93 9.05 16.91
N GLY A 125 7.06 8.36 16.68
CA GLY A 125 7.13 7.02 16.09
C GLY A 125 6.19 6.00 16.74
N PRO A 126 6.18 5.85 18.08
CA PRO A 126 5.23 4.99 18.80
C PRO A 126 3.76 5.26 18.49
N ILE A 127 3.35 6.53 18.39
CA ILE A 127 1.96 6.91 18.10
C ILE A 127 1.58 6.50 16.68
N ILE A 128 2.48 6.76 15.71
CA ILE A 128 2.26 6.36 14.31
C ILE A 128 2.24 4.85 14.18
N GLY A 129 3.22 4.15 14.75
CA GLY A 129 3.30 2.70 14.70
C GLY A 129 2.08 2.03 15.33
N PHE A 130 1.63 2.52 16.49
CA PHE A 130 0.38 2.09 17.10
C PHE A 130 -0.83 2.33 16.20
N SER A 131 -0.95 3.52 15.59
CA SER A 131 -2.07 3.87 14.72
C SER A 131 -2.16 2.94 13.51
N ILE A 132 -1.02 2.63 12.89
CA ILE A 132 -0.92 1.74 11.73
C ILE A 132 -1.22 0.29 12.13
N ALA A 133 -0.66 -0.19 13.24
CA ALA A 133 -0.95 -1.51 13.77
C ALA A 133 -2.44 -1.66 14.11
N LYS A 134 -3.05 -0.61 14.68
CA LYS A 134 -4.47 -0.61 15.01
C LYS A 134 -5.36 -0.64 13.78
N GLU A 135 -4.99 0.08 12.72
CA GLU A 135 -5.72 0.01 11.44
C GLU A 135 -5.64 -1.39 10.83
N ALA A 136 -4.46 -2.02 10.87
CA ALA A 136 -4.27 -3.38 10.40
C ALA A 136 -5.07 -4.40 11.22
N GLU A 137 -5.12 -4.26 12.54
CA GLU A 137 -5.93 -5.11 13.42
C GLU A 137 -7.43 -5.02 13.05
N VAL A 138 -7.97 -3.80 12.92
CA VAL A 138 -9.37 -3.59 12.53
C VAL A 138 -9.66 -4.20 11.15
N ARG A 139 -8.71 -4.08 10.21
CA ARG A 139 -8.82 -4.68 8.89
C ARG A 139 -8.82 -6.21 8.95
N ASN A 140 -7.91 -6.81 9.70
CA ASN A 140 -7.81 -8.25 9.91
C ASN A 140 -9.10 -8.80 10.55
N LEU A 141 -9.62 -8.15 11.59
CA LEU A 141 -10.89 -8.52 12.22
C LEU A 141 -12.07 -8.46 11.23
N ARG A 142 -12.14 -7.40 10.41
CA ARG A 142 -13.17 -7.28 9.38
C ARG A 142 -13.04 -8.36 8.30
N MET A 143 -11.81 -8.73 7.92
CA MET A 143 -11.54 -9.81 6.96
C MET A 143 -12.02 -11.15 7.52
N ILE A 144 -11.65 -11.49 8.76
CA ILE A 144 -12.08 -12.72 9.44
C ILE A 144 -13.60 -12.79 9.54
N ALA A 145 -14.24 -11.71 9.98
CA ALA A 145 -15.71 -11.66 10.12
C ALA A 145 -16.42 -11.92 8.78
N GLN A 146 -15.95 -11.30 7.69
CA GLN A 146 -16.51 -11.53 6.35
C GLN A 146 -16.21 -12.92 5.81
N ALA A 147 -15.01 -13.44 6.05
CA ALA A 147 -14.61 -14.78 5.61
C ALA A 147 -15.47 -15.86 6.28
N ARG A 148 -15.67 -15.76 7.61
CA ARG A 148 -16.55 -16.66 8.36
C ARG A 148 -18.00 -16.55 7.90
N HIS A 149 -18.51 -15.34 7.69
CA HIS A 149 -19.87 -15.13 7.18
C HIS A 149 -20.10 -15.78 5.80
N ARG A 150 -19.07 -15.81 4.95
CA ARG A 150 -19.10 -16.42 3.61
C ARG A 150 -18.68 -17.89 3.57
N GLY A 151 -18.40 -18.51 4.72
CA GLY A 151 -17.96 -19.91 4.79
C GLY A 151 -16.61 -20.17 4.09
N LEU A 152 -15.73 -19.17 4.03
CA LEU A 152 -14.41 -19.33 3.41
C LEU A 152 -13.49 -20.21 4.29
N PRO A 153 -12.58 -20.99 3.68
CA PRO A 153 -11.68 -21.87 4.42
C PRO A 153 -10.67 -21.09 5.26
N GLU A 154 -10.15 -21.75 6.29
CA GLU A 154 -9.18 -21.15 7.22
C GLU A 154 -7.86 -20.76 6.55
N SER A 155 -7.42 -21.57 5.58
CA SER A 155 -6.26 -21.26 4.74
C SER A 155 -6.37 -19.93 3.99
N PHE A 156 -7.58 -19.52 3.59
CA PHE A 156 -7.80 -18.21 2.98
C PHE A 156 -7.59 -17.08 3.98
N MET A 157 -8.07 -17.25 5.21
CA MET A 157 -7.89 -16.23 6.25
C MET A 157 -6.41 -16.07 6.59
N GLU A 158 -5.68 -17.16 6.78
CA GLU A 158 -4.23 -17.15 7.04
C GLU A 158 -3.44 -16.42 5.95
N GLU A 159 -3.82 -16.60 4.68
CA GLU A 159 -3.15 -15.92 3.56
C GLU A 159 -3.38 -14.40 3.55
N MET A 160 -4.60 -13.97 3.93
CA MET A 160 -5.03 -12.58 3.84
C MET A 160 -4.68 -11.73 5.07
N LEU A 161 -4.21 -12.34 6.16
CA LEU A 161 -3.79 -11.60 7.33
C LEU A 161 -2.54 -10.77 7.03
N ALA A 162 -2.60 -9.49 7.37
CA ALA A 162 -1.43 -8.63 7.44
C ALA A 162 -0.88 -8.68 8.87
N ILE A 163 0.10 -9.55 9.08
CA ILE A 163 0.86 -9.75 10.33
C ILE A 163 2.34 -9.60 10.00
#